data_AF-A0A833LFS8-F1
#
_entry.id   AF-A0A833LFS8-F1
#
_cell.length_a   1.000
_cell.length_b   1.000
_cell.length_c   1.000
_cell.angle_alpha   90.00
_cell.angle_beta   90.00
_cell.angle_gamma   90.00
#
_symmetry.space_group_name_H-M   'P 1'
#
loop_
_entity.id
_entity.type
_entity.pdbx_description
1 polymer ?
#
loop_
_entity_poly.entity_id
_entity_poly.type
_entity_poly.pdbx_seq_one_letter_code
_entity_poly.pdbx_strand_id
1 'polypeptide(L)'
;MRIIETEADIEEGLAHLARRDRRLKKVIRIAGPVPLRRRENGFIGLARIVCAQQLSVASASAIWARFEAAFPGCLPAAIAAADDAALRATGMSAPKIKTLRAAATACLEGLDFDHLARLPGEAAHARLTAIKGIG
;
A
#
# COMPACT_ATOMS: atom_id res chain seq x y z
N MET A 1 -0.23 2.46 19.04
CA MET A 1 0.82 1.72 18.28
C MET A 1 1.89 2.74 17.90
N ARG A 2 3.19 2.41 18.01
CA ARG A 2 4.29 3.33 17.61
C ARG A 2 4.55 3.17 16.12
N ILE A 3 4.66 4.27 15.38
CA ILE A 3 5.08 4.25 13.98
C ILE A 3 6.60 4.04 13.93
N ILE A 4 7.07 3.20 13.01
CA ILE A 4 8.50 2.96 12.76
C ILE A 4 8.98 4.00 11.76
N GLU A 5 9.86 4.90 12.18
CA GLU A 5 10.25 6.07 11.38
C GLU A 5 11.72 6.05 10.96
N THR A 6 12.57 5.32 11.68
CA THR A 6 14.02 5.35 11.55
C THR A 6 14.63 3.95 11.52
N GLU A 7 15.89 3.84 11.10
CA GLU A 7 16.66 2.59 11.22
C GLU A 7 16.83 2.17 12.69
N ALA A 8 16.97 3.14 13.60
CA ALA A 8 17.04 2.88 15.04
C ALA A 8 15.75 2.20 15.58
N ASP A 9 14.57 2.57 15.06
CA ASP A 9 13.32 1.89 15.41
C ASP A 9 13.33 0.41 14.99
N ILE A 10 13.91 0.11 13.82
CA ILE A 10 14.07 -1.25 13.33
C ILE A 10 15.01 -2.03 14.24
N GLU A 11 16.19 -1.47 14.55
CA GLU A 11 17.17 -2.10 15.44
C GLU A 11 16.59 -2.41 16.82
N GLU A 12 15.86 -1.46 17.41
CA GLU A 12 15.16 -1.65 18.67
C GLU A 12 14.16 -2.80 18.60
N GLY A 13 13.35 -2.85 17.53
CA GLY A 13 12.39 -3.92 17.28
C GLY A 13 13.05 -5.29 17.13
N LEU A 14 14.14 -5.37 16.37
CA LEU A 14 14.92 -6.60 16.20
C LEU A 14 15.52 -7.08 17.53
N ALA A 15 16.07 -6.17 18.34
CA ALA A 15 16.58 -6.48 19.67
C ALA A 15 15.46 -6.93 20.63
N HIS A 16 14.27 -6.36 20.53
CA HIS A 16 13.10 -6.81 21.30
C HIS A 16 12.68 -8.23 20.92
N LEU A 17 12.54 -8.50 19.62
CA LEU A 17 12.18 -9.82 19.09
C LEU A 17 13.20 -10.90 19.47
N ALA A 18 14.50 -10.60 19.37
CA ALA A 18 15.58 -11.51 19.76
C ALA A 18 15.62 -11.85 21.26
N ARG A 19 15.11 -10.95 22.12
CA ARG A 19 14.93 -11.20 23.56
C ARG A 19 13.71 -12.08 23.84
N ARG A 20 12.63 -11.91 23.06
CA ARG A 20 11.39 -12.68 23.19
C ARG A 20 11.50 -14.11 22.65
N ASP A 21 12.22 -14.30 21.54
CA ASP A 21 12.42 -15.61 20.93
C ASP A 21 13.87 -15.79 20.44
N ARG A 22 14.59 -16.71 21.09
CA ARG A 22 16.00 -17.01 20.76
C ARG A 22 16.19 -17.54 19.34
N ARG A 23 15.18 -18.15 18.73
CA ARG A 23 15.24 -18.66 17.34
C ARG A 23 15.44 -17.51 16.34
N LEU A 24 14.89 -16.34 16.64
CA LEU A 24 15.00 -15.14 15.80
C LEU A 24 16.43 -14.59 15.75
N LYS A 25 17.30 -14.87 16.74
CA LYS A 25 18.72 -14.44 16.69
C LYS A 25 19.45 -14.99 15.46
N LYS A 26 19.22 -16.26 15.12
CA LYS A 26 19.83 -16.88 13.93
C LYS A 26 19.26 -16.27 12.65
N VAL A 27 17.95 -16.01 12.61
CA VAL A 27 17.27 -15.38 11.48
C VAL A 27 17.81 -13.98 11.21
N ILE A 28 17.90 -13.13 12.25
CA ILE A 28 18.42 -11.77 12.15
C ILE A 28 19.86 -11.77 11.64
N ARG A 29 20.72 -12.66 12.17
CA ARG A 29 22.11 -12.78 11.72
C ARG A 29 22.22 -13.19 10.25
N ILE A 30 21.36 -14.08 9.76
CA ILE A 30 21.36 -14.52 8.36
C ILE A 30 20.80 -13.44 7.43
N ALA A 31 19.73 -12.77 7.84
CA ALA A 31 19.08 -11.73 7.05
C ALA A 31 19.97 -10.50 6.86
N GLY A 32 20.85 -10.21 7.82
CA GLY A 32 21.68 -9.00 7.81
C GLY A 32 20.84 -7.74 8.11
N PRO A 33 21.32 -6.55 7.70
CA PRO A 33 20.61 -5.30 7.91
C PRO A 33 19.20 -5.33 7.29
N VAL A 34 18.19 -4.98 8.09
CA VAL A 34 16.80 -4.88 7.63
C VAL A 34 16.52 -3.41 7.29
N PRO A 35 16.27 -3.05 6.02
CA PRO A 35 16.07 -1.67 5.65
C PRO A 35 14.71 -1.16 6.13
N LEU A 36 14.66 0.12 6.50
CA LEU A 36 13.40 0.83 6.69
C LEU A 36 12.63 0.88 5.35
N ARG A 37 11.41 0.35 5.34
CA ARG A 37 10.54 0.39 4.16
C ARG A 37 9.34 1.28 4.43
N ARG A 38 9.44 2.55 4.03
CA ARG A 38 8.32 3.48 4.01
C ARG A 38 7.86 3.71 2.58
N ARG A 39 6.55 3.75 2.38
CA ARG A 39 5.93 4.17 1.13
C ARG A 39 5.04 5.36 1.42
N GLU A 40 4.71 6.09 0.37
CA GLU A 40 3.74 7.17 0.44
C GLU A 40 2.41 6.65 1.01
N ASN A 41 1.85 7.38 1.97
CA ASN A 41 0.57 7.06 2.59
C ASN A 41 -0.60 7.45 1.66
N GLY A 42 -1.82 7.16 2.09
CA GLY A 42 -3.02 7.61 1.39
C GLY A 42 -3.40 6.75 0.18
N PHE A 43 -4.34 7.27 -0.59
CA PHE A 43 -4.90 6.58 -1.75
C PHE A 43 -3.86 6.28 -2.83
N ILE A 44 -2.90 7.18 -3.07
CA ILE A 44 -1.80 6.95 -4.04
C ILE A 44 -0.92 5.76 -3.64
N GLY A 45 -0.62 5.62 -2.34
CA GLY A 45 0.12 4.48 -1.79
C GLY A 45 -0.62 3.16 -2.00
N LEU A 46 -1.93 3.16 -1.70
CA LEU A 46 -2.79 2.02 -1.95
C LEU A 46 -2.88 1.68 -3.44
N ALA A 47 -3.03 2.69 -4.30
CA ALA A 47 -3.10 2.51 -5.75
C ALA A 47 -1.81 1.89 -6.32
N ARG A 48 -0.63 2.29 -5.82
CA ARG A 48 0.65 1.66 -6.17
C ARG A 48 0.69 0.18 -5.74
N ILE A 49 0.15 -0.17 -4.58
CA ILE A 49 0.05 -1.56 -4.12
C ILE A 49 -0.83 -2.37 -5.07
N VAL A 50 -2.02 -1.87 -5.40
CA VAL A 50 -2.95 -2.51 -6.35
C VAL A 50 -2.30 -2.67 -7.73
N CYS A 51 -1.61 -1.64 -8.21
CA CYS A 51 -0.87 -1.67 -9.48
C CYS A 51 0.16 -2.81 -9.51
N ALA A 52 0.92 -3.01 -8.42
CA ALA A 52 2.02 -3.96 -8.35
C ALA A 52 1.58 -5.42 -8.19
N GLN A 53 0.30 -5.70 -7.93
CA GLN A 53 -0.20 -7.06 -7.73
C GLN A 53 0.12 -7.96 -8.94
N GLN A 54 0.70 -9.14 -8.67
CA GLN A 54 1.05 -10.18 -9.65
C GLN A 54 1.98 -9.72 -10.80
N LEU A 55 2.81 -8.70 -10.56
CA LEU A 55 3.75 -8.20 -11.56
C LEU A 55 5.20 -8.18 -11.04
N SER A 56 6.15 -8.19 -11.98
CA SER A 56 7.54 -7.82 -11.66
C SER A 56 7.61 -6.34 -11.25
N VAL A 57 8.65 -5.97 -10.51
CA VAL A 57 8.90 -4.56 -10.15
C VAL A 57 9.00 -3.68 -11.39
N ALA A 58 9.73 -4.11 -12.42
CA ALA A 58 9.89 -3.34 -13.66
C ALA A 58 8.56 -3.13 -14.40
N SER A 59 7.74 -4.17 -14.50
CA SER A 59 6.42 -4.08 -15.14
C SER A 59 5.46 -3.18 -14.36
N ALA A 60 5.46 -3.29 -13.02
CA ALA A 60 4.66 -2.45 -12.15
C ALA A 60 5.06 -0.97 -12.28
N SER A 61 6.35 -0.67 -12.28
CA SER A 61 6.87 0.69 -12.47
C SER A 61 6.49 1.27 -13.84
N ALA A 62 6.56 0.47 -14.90
CA ALA A 62 6.20 0.93 -16.24
C ALA A 62 4.70 1.25 -16.38
N ILE A 63 3.82 0.41 -15.79
CA ILE A 63 2.37 0.69 -15.74
C ILE A 63 2.11 1.93 -14.87
N TRP A 64 2.74 2.01 -13.70
CA TRP A 64 2.55 3.14 -12.80
C TRP A 64 2.96 4.47 -13.44
N ALA A 65 4.08 4.52 -14.15
CA ALA A 65 4.52 5.73 -14.84
C ALA A 65 3.50 6.23 -15.89
N ARG A 66 2.91 5.32 -16.68
CA ARG A 66 1.84 5.67 -17.62
C ARG A 66 0.56 6.11 -16.90
N PHE A 67 0.23 5.44 -15.81
CA PHE A 67 -0.94 5.77 -15.00
C PHE A 67 -0.82 7.15 -14.37
N GLU A 68 0.32 7.48 -13.77
CA GLU A 68 0.58 8.77 -13.14
C GLU A 68 0.64 9.92 -14.17
N ALA A 69 1.14 9.64 -15.39
CA ALA A 69 1.08 10.60 -16.49
C ALA A 69 -0.37 10.89 -16.95
N ALA A 70 -1.24 9.87 -16.97
CA ALA A 70 -2.64 10.02 -17.36
C ALA A 70 -3.54 10.58 -16.23
N PHE A 71 -3.18 10.28 -14.97
CA PHE A 71 -3.92 10.68 -13.77
C PHE A 71 -2.96 11.29 -12.73
N PRO A 72 -2.46 12.52 -12.96
CA PRO A 72 -1.52 13.18 -12.07
C PRO A 72 -2.06 13.26 -10.64
N GLY A 73 -1.22 12.91 -9.66
CA GLY A 73 -1.59 12.91 -8.24
C GLY A 73 -2.54 11.79 -7.82
N CYS A 74 -3.00 10.93 -8.75
CA CYS A 74 -3.90 9.80 -8.46
C CYS A 74 -5.09 10.23 -7.58
N LEU A 75 -5.80 11.30 -7.93
CA LEU A 75 -6.87 11.81 -7.06
C LEU A 75 -8.09 10.88 -7.07
N PRO A 76 -8.70 10.54 -5.90
CA PRO A 76 -9.87 9.65 -5.85
C PRO A 76 -11.00 10.08 -6.77
N ALA A 77 -11.34 11.37 -6.78
CA ALA A 77 -12.39 11.92 -7.65
C ALA A 77 -12.09 11.70 -9.15
N ALA A 78 -10.83 11.89 -9.56
CA ALA A 78 -10.41 11.68 -10.94
C ALA A 78 -10.51 10.21 -11.35
N ILE A 79 -10.10 9.28 -10.48
CA ILE A 79 -10.19 7.84 -10.76
C ILE A 79 -11.64 7.35 -10.76
N ALA A 80 -12.48 7.86 -9.87
CA ALA A 80 -13.90 7.54 -9.82
C ALA A 80 -14.63 8.01 -11.09
N ALA A 81 -14.29 9.19 -11.62
CA ALA A 81 -14.92 9.78 -12.80
C ALA A 81 -14.28 9.36 -14.14
N ALA A 82 -13.09 8.76 -14.13
CA ALA A 82 -12.36 8.41 -15.34
C ALA A 82 -13.14 7.44 -16.24
N ASP A 83 -12.91 7.51 -17.55
CA ASP A 83 -13.41 6.51 -18.49
C ASP A 83 -12.65 5.18 -18.35
N ASP A 84 -13.38 4.09 -18.51
CA ASP A 84 -12.83 2.73 -18.49
C ASP A 84 -11.74 2.52 -19.55
N ALA A 85 -11.90 3.13 -20.72
CA ALA A 85 -10.92 3.09 -21.80
C ALA A 85 -9.62 3.81 -21.41
N ALA A 86 -9.73 4.98 -20.77
CA ALA A 86 -8.57 5.75 -20.31
C ALA A 86 -7.78 4.98 -19.24
N LEU A 87 -8.46 4.35 -18.28
CA LEU A 87 -7.81 3.52 -17.26
C LEU A 87 -7.12 2.29 -17.87
N ARG A 88 -7.75 1.61 -18.83
CA ARG A 88 -7.13 0.46 -19.53
C ARG A 88 -5.91 0.85 -20.35
N ALA A 89 -5.92 2.04 -20.96
CA ALA A 89 -4.78 2.54 -21.76
C ALA A 89 -3.48 2.69 -20.96
N THR A 90 -3.57 2.80 -19.62
CA THR A 90 -2.38 2.84 -18.75
C THR A 90 -1.69 1.46 -18.61
N GLY A 91 -2.38 0.37 -18.99
CA GLY A 91 -1.95 -1.01 -18.79
C GLY A 91 -2.49 -1.66 -17.52
N MET A 92 -3.42 -1.01 -16.82
CA MET A 92 -4.15 -1.61 -15.70
C MET A 92 -5.10 -2.70 -16.20
N SER A 93 -5.12 -3.84 -15.49
CA SER A 93 -6.08 -4.90 -15.75
C SER A 93 -7.48 -4.53 -15.24
N ALA A 94 -8.53 -5.16 -15.79
CA ALA A 94 -9.90 -4.89 -15.35
C ALA A 94 -10.14 -5.14 -13.85
N PRO A 95 -9.58 -6.19 -13.21
CA PRO A 95 -9.67 -6.34 -11.76
C PRO A 95 -9.03 -5.19 -10.98
N LYS A 96 -7.84 -4.72 -11.38
CA LYS A 96 -7.15 -3.59 -10.74
C LYS A 96 -7.95 -2.31 -10.87
N ILE A 97 -8.50 -2.03 -12.06
CA ILE A 97 -9.39 -0.89 -12.29
C ILE A 97 -10.60 -0.93 -11.34
N LYS A 98 -11.22 -2.10 -11.19
CA LYS A 98 -12.37 -2.28 -10.28
C LYS A 98 -11.99 -2.02 -8.82
N THR A 99 -10.85 -2.53 -8.37
CA THR A 99 -10.34 -2.27 -7.01
C THR A 99 -10.02 -0.80 -6.80
N LEU A 100 -9.35 -0.14 -7.75
CA LEU A 100 -9.03 1.28 -7.68
C LEU A 100 -10.29 2.16 -7.61
N ARG A 101 -11.31 1.86 -8.42
CA ARG A 101 -12.60 2.57 -8.34
C ARG A 101 -13.28 2.36 -6.99
N ALA A 102 -13.32 1.12 -6.49
CA ALA A 102 -13.92 0.84 -5.19
C ALA A 102 -13.20 1.59 -4.06
N ALA A 103 -11.87 1.60 -4.07
CA ALA A 103 -11.07 2.36 -3.12
C ALA A 103 -11.27 3.88 -3.26
N ALA A 104 -11.37 4.38 -4.50
CA ALA A 104 -11.65 5.79 -4.77
C ALA A 104 -13.02 6.21 -4.23
N THR A 105 -14.07 5.42 -4.50
CA THR A 105 -15.41 5.64 -3.95
C THR A 105 -15.38 5.64 -2.42
N ALA A 106 -14.71 4.68 -1.79
CA ALA A 106 -14.58 4.65 -0.33
C ALA A 106 -13.92 5.93 0.21
N CYS A 107 -12.90 6.47 -0.47
CA CYS A 107 -12.30 7.76 -0.09
C CYS A 107 -13.31 8.92 -0.18
N LEU A 108 -14.10 8.97 -1.25
CA LEU A 108 -15.14 9.98 -1.44
C LEU A 108 -16.27 9.85 -0.40
N GLU A 109 -16.49 8.65 0.13
CA GLU A 109 -17.47 8.34 1.18
C GLU A 109 -16.89 8.49 2.61
N GLY A 110 -15.65 8.97 2.76
CA GLY A 110 -15.07 9.32 4.06
C GLY A 110 -14.02 8.33 4.59
N LEU A 111 -13.46 7.45 3.76
CA LEU A 111 -12.27 6.70 4.12
C LEU A 111 -11.07 7.64 4.24
N ASP A 112 -10.66 7.90 5.48
CA ASP A 112 -9.49 8.71 5.83
C ASP A 112 -8.31 7.81 6.24
N PHE A 113 -7.22 7.84 5.45
CA PHE A 113 -6.02 7.06 5.70
C PHE A 113 -5.22 7.51 6.94
N ASP A 114 -5.25 8.80 7.26
CA ASP A 114 -4.59 9.30 8.47
C ASP A 114 -5.33 8.82 9.71
N HIS A 115 -6.67 8.79 9.65
CA HIS A 115 -7.48 8.17 10.70
C HIS A 115 -7.25 6.65 10.80
N LEU A 116 -7.23 5.93 9.67
CA LEU A 116 -6.93 4.49 9.66
C LEU A 116 -5.61 4.15 10.36
N ALA A 117 -4.56 4.96 10.14
CA ALA A 117 -3.25 4.76 10.75
C ALA A 117 -3.26 4.86 12.29
N ARG A 118 -4.31 5.46 12.88
CA ARG A 118 -4.48 5.60 14.33
C ARG A 118 -5.39 4.53 14.94
N LEU A 119 -6.09 3.74 14.14
CA LEU A 119 -6.97 2.67 14.62
C LEU A 119 -6.18 1.45 15.12
N PRO A 120 -6.78 0.62 16.01
CA PRO A 120 -6.27 -0.73 16.27
C PRO A 120 -6.15 -1.52 14.96
N GLY A 121 -5.13 -2.37 14.85
CA GLY A 121 -4.81 -3.12 13.63
C GLY A 121 -6.00 -3.88 13.05
N GLU A 122 -6.76 -4.59 13.89
CA GLU A 122 -7.96 -5.33 13.47
C GLU A 122 -9.06 -4.41 12.92
N ALA A 123 -9.25 -3.23 13.49
CA ALA A 123 -10.24 -2.27 13.02
C ALA A 123 -9.82 -1.64 11.68
N ALA A 124 -8.54 -1.30 11.53
CA ALA A 124 -7.98 -0.81 10.27
C ALA A 124 -8.06 -1.88 9.18
N HIS A 125 -7.74 -3.13 9.51
CA HIS A 125 -7.87 -4.29 8.62
C HIS A 125 -9.31 -4.44 8.13
N ALA A 126 -10.28 -4.52 9.04
CA ALA A 126 -11.69 -4.70 8.69
C ALA A 126 -12.23 -3.58 7.78
N ARG A 127 -11.78 -2.34 7.98
CA ARG A 127 -12.14 -1.21 7.11
C ARG A 127 -11.58 -1.37 5.70
N LEU A 128 -10.33 -1.80 5.56
CA LEU A 128 -9.68 -1.97 4.27
C LEU A 128 -10.23 -3.18 3.50
N THR A 129 -10.48 -4.30 4.17
CA THR A 129 -10.99 -5.52 3.52
C THR A 129 -12.48 -5.46 3.16
N ALA A 130 -13.22 -4.46 3.66
CA ALA A 130 -14.55 -4.14 3.14
C ALA A 130 -14.51 -3.61 1.69
N ILE A 131 -13.36 -3.12 1.23
CA ILE A 131 -13.18 -2.59 -0.12
C ILE A 131 -12.93 -3.75 -1.09
N LYS A 132 -13.79 -3.87 -2.10
CA LYS A 132 -13.71 -4.96 -3.08
C LYS A 132 -12.34 -5.02 -3.75
N GLY A 133 -11.67 -6.17 -3.63
CA GLY A 133 -10.35 -6.42 -4.22
C GLY A 133 -9.18 -6.13 -3.28
N ILE A 134 -9.45 -5.81 -2.01
CA ILE A 134 -8.50 -5.76 -0.91
C ILE A 134 -8.88 -6.88 0.07
N GLY A 135 -7.89 -7.67 0.50
CA GLY A 135 -8.05 -8.78 1.43
C GLY A 135 -6.90 -8.86 2.41
#